data_AF-A0A800BZ54-F1
#
_entry.id   AF-A0A800BZ54-F1
#
_cell.length_a   1.000
_cell.length_b   1.000
_cell.length_c   1.000
_cell.angle_alpha   90.00
_cell.angle_beta   90.00
_cell.angle_gamma   90.00
#
_symmetry.space_group_name_H-M   'P 1'
#
loop_
_entity.id
_entity.type
_entity.pdbx_description
1 polymer ?
#
loop_
_entity_poly.entity_id
_entity_poly.type
_entity_poly.pdbx_seq_one_letter_code
_entity_poly.pdbx_strand_id
1 'polypeptide(L)'
;MLEEGYILAYPGKSIFAAIDTFFQDRFIHSDFYRSHSHRRSNSHNLYRYCSNMITATNMFGITELNYKHPSRIPGFNVRLGWCNGKPSVNAEFSLKDYDSRGQALLKAILFRDKQLAKLIKEGKWPVEKSRTKPLKNNKSGVLGVSRTPQWSRNGPSKKIFVWQACWRDSVTNKAVSVKFSENKWGKETAFDMACACREAKQNIYKGIR
;
A
#
# COMPACT_ATOMS: atom_id res chain seq x y z
N MET A 1 25.00 -2.21 33.99
CA MET A 1 23.95 -1.16 34.00
C MET A 1 23.93 -0.54 32.62
N LEU A 2 22.97 -0.97 31.79
CA LEU A 2 22.75 -0.46 30.45
C LEU A 2 21.28 -0.02 30.41
N GLU A 3 21.04 1.26 30.15
CA GLU A 3 19.69 1.82 30.05
C GLU A 3 19.06 1.41 28.72
N GLU A 4 17.90 0.77 28.80
CA GLU A 4 17.04 0.40 27.67
C GLU A 4 16.26 1.62 27.20
N GLY A 5 16.56 2.11 26.00
CA GLY A 5 15.77 3.14 25.32
C GLY A 5 14.50 2.55 24.71
N TYR A 6 13.38 2.62 25.43
CA TYR A 6 12.05 2.31 24.90
C TYR A 6 11.54 3.46 24.01
N ILE A 7 11.28 3.17 22.72
CA ILE A 7 10.46 4.05 21.86
C ILE A 7 9.00 3.70 22.09
N LEU A 8 8.32 4.54 22.88
CA LEU A 8 6.86 4.52 23.06
C LEU A 8 6.17 4.95 21.75
N ALA A 9 5.50 4.02 21.09
CA ALA A 9 4.52 4.33 20.05
C ALA A 9 3.20 4.78 20.72
N TYR A 10 2.81 6.05 20.51
CA TYR A 10 1.58 6.61 21.08
C TYR A 10 0.33 6.04 20.40
N PRO A 11 -0.65 5.51 21.15
CA PRO A 11 -1.99 5.28 20.64
C PRO A 11 -2.79 6.59 20.70
N GLY A 12 -3.37 7.02 19.57
CA GLY A 12 -4.58 7.86 19.60
C GLY A 12 -4.46 9.38 19.51
N LYS A 13 -3.31 9.97 19.15
CA LYS A 13 -3.29 11.39 18.74
C LYS A 13 -3.39 11.52 17.22
N SER A 14 -4.52 12.08 16.78
CA SER A 14 -4.73 12.58 15.43
C SER A 14 -3.59 13.51 15.03
N ILE A 15 -2.92 13.23 13.91
CA ILE A 15 -1.84 14.05 13.32
C ILE A 15 -2.25 15.52 13.14
N PHE A 16 -3.55 15.82 13.12
CA PHE A 16 -4.09 17.17 13.08
C PHE A 16 -3.65 18.02 14.29
N ALA A 17 -3.49 17.44 15.49
CA ALA A 17 -3.00 18.20 16.64
C ALA A 17 -1.55 18.66 16.43
N ALA A 18 -0.69 17.86 15.80
CA ALA A 18 0.70 18.23 15.54
C ALA A 18 0.84 19.26 14.40
N ILE A 19 -0.04 19.19 13.39
CA ILE A 19 -0.04 20.11 12.25
C ILE A 19 -0.67 21.46 12.64
N ASP A 20 -1.79 21.48 13.36
CA ASP A 20 -2.42 22.74 13.79
C ASP A 20 -1.56 23.52 14.79
N THR A 21 -0.88 22.83 15.72
CA THR A 21 0.04 23.50 16.66
C THR A 21 1.22 24.15 15.93
N PHE A 22 1.73 23.53 14.85
CA PHE A 22 2.85 24.08 14.08
C PHE A 22 2.45 25.26 13.17
N PHE A 23 1.21 25.29 12.68
CA PHE A 23 0.68 26.41 11.89
C PHE A 23 0.24 27.60 12.77
N GLN A 24 -0.29 27.36 13.96
CA GLN A 24 -0.66 28.44 14.89
C GLN A 24 0.57 29.17 15.47
N ASP A 25 1.65 28.44 15.82
CA ASP A 25 2.85 29.05 16.40
C ASP A 25 3.62 29.98 15.43
N ARG A 26 3.46 29.80 14.11
CA ARG A 26 4.16 30.62 13.11
C ARG A 26 3.34 31.76 12.52
N PHE A 27 2.01 31.76 12.68
CA PHE A 27 1.16 32.85 12.21
C PHE A 27 0.89 33.91 13.29
N ILE A 28 1.03 33.59 14.58
CA ILE A 28 0.77 34.55 15.67
C ILE A 28 2.00 35.45 15.96
N HIS A 29 3.19 35.11 15.45
CA HIS A 29 4.41 35.91 15.64
C HIS A 29 4.86 36.74 14.42
N SER A 30 4.04 36.89 13.37
CA SER A 30 4.47 37.65 12.17
C SER A 30 4.13 39.15 12.18
N ASP A 31 3.45 39.67 13.20
CA ASP A 31 3.22 41.11 13.34
C ASP A 31 4.17 41.68 14.40
N PHE A 32 5.44 41.86 14.05
CA PHE A 32 6.26 43.02 14.46
C PHE A 32 7.68 42.89 13.85
N TYR A 33 8.17 44.02 13.32
CA TYR A 33 9.49 44.29 12.73
C TYR A 33 9.73 44.05 11.22
N ARG A 34 9.63 45.18 10.51
CA ARG A 34 10.50 45.58 9.39
C ARG A 34 11.97 45.18 9.61
N SER A 35 12.61 44.57 8.61
CA SER A 35 13.84 45.09 7.97
C SER A 35 14.39 44.12 6.92
N HIS A 36 15.10 44.69 5.95
CA HIS A 36 15.63 44.04 4.76
C HIS A 36 16.71 42.98 5.08
N SER A 37 16.68 41.84 4.38
CA SER A 37 17.84 41.22 3.70
C SER A 37 17.53 39.78 3.25
N HIS A 38 18.27 39.34 2.23
CA HIS A 38 18.15 38.10 1.48
C HIS A 38 17.68 36.86 2.23
N ARG A 39 16.54 36.27 1.79
CA ARG A 39 16.21 34.86 2.02
C ARG A 39 15.86 34.19 0.70
N ARG A 40 16.84 33.53 0.08
CA ARG A 40 16.60 32.51 -0.94
C ARG A 40 15.80 31.36 -0.30
N SER A 41 14.52 31.34 -0.64
CA SER A 41 13.60 30.19 -0.71
C SER A 41 13.97 28.91 0.07
N ASN A 42 13.48 28.83 1.31
CA ASN A 42 13.40 27.60 2.12
C ASN A 42 12.32 26.59 1.62
N SER A 43 11.71 26.84 0.46
CA SER A 43 10.62 26.03 -0.10
C SER A 43 11.07 24.63 -0.56
N HIS A 44 12.33 24.46 -0.93
CA HIS A 44 12.87 23.15 -1.32
C HIS A 44 13.04 22.18 -0.14
N ASN A 45 13.32 22.69 1.07
CA ASN A 45 13.46 21.83 2.25
C ASN A 45 12.10 21.35 2.77
N LEU A 46 11.06 22.19 2.72
CA LEU A 46 9.68 21.78 3.03
C LEU A 46 9.16 20.70 2.06
N TYR A 47 9.46 20.81 0.76
CA TYR A 47 9.06 19.79 -0.22
C TYR A 47 9.77 18.44 0.01
N ARG A 48 11.07 18.45 0.36
CA ARG A 48 11.81 17.21 0.71
C ARG A 48 11.30 16.59 2.01
N TYR A 49 10.97 17.41 3.01
CA TYR A 49 10.46 16.90 4.30
C TYR A 49 9.05 16.32 4.17
N CYS A 50 8.15 17.00 3.45
CA CYS A 50 6.83 16.46 3.12
C CYS A 50 6.93 15.19 2.26
N SER A 51 7.83 15.14 1.28
CA SER A 51 8.06 13.95 0.46
C SER A 51 8.54 12.74 1.27
N ASN A 52 9.38 12.96 2.29
CA ASN A 52 9.91 11.90 3.16
C ASN A 52 8.91 11.45 4.24
N MET A 53 8.07 12.35 4.76
CA MET A 53 6.96 11.96 5.66
C MET A 53 5.86 11.21 4.90
N ILE A 54 5.58 11.61 3.64
CA ILE A 54 4.62 10.93 2.76
C ILE A 54 5.00 9.45 2.53
N THR A 55 6.30 9.14 2.40
CA THR A 55 6.76 7.74 2.27
C THR A 55 6.60 6.91 3.55
N ALA A 56 6.50 7.53 4.73
CA ALA A 56 6.33 6.85 6.01
C ALA A 56 4.86 6.81 6.48
N THR A 57 4.02 7.75 6.04
CA THR A 57 2.57 7.66 6.26
C THR A 57 1.99 6.50 5.48
N ASN A 58 1.38 5.57 6.23
CA ASN A 58 0.59 4.45 5.75
C ASN A 58 -0.29 4.87 4.54
N MET A 59 0.15 4.56 3.31
CA MET A 59 -0.56 4.86 2.05
C MET A 59 -1.76 3.92 1.86
N PHE A 60 -2.41 3.55 2.96
CA PHE A 60 -3.58 2.68 2.93
C PHE A 60 -4.62 3.28 1.98
N GLY A 61 -5.02 2.46 1.00
CA GLY A 61 -6.01 2.83 0.00
C GLY A 61 -5.56 3.88 -1.03
N ILE A 62 -4.28 4.27 -1.12
CA ILE A 62 -3.78 5.13 -2.20
C ILE A 62 -2.68 4.37 -2.96
N THR A 63 -2.80 4.31 -4.28
CA THR A 63 -1.82 3.67 -5.16
C THR A 63 -1.34 4.68 -6.18
N GLU A 64 -0.03 4.90 -6.25
CA GLU A 64 0.56 5.70 -7.33
C GLU A 64 0.47 4.93 -8.65
N LEU A 65 -0.07 5.61 -9.66
CA LEU A 65 -0.18 5.11 -11.03
C LEU A 65 1.00 5.65 -11.83
N ASN A 66 2.03 4.82 -12.00
CA ASN A 66 3.17 5.12 -12.85
C ASN A 66 3.13 4.21 -14.09
N TYR A 67 2.53 4.70 -15.16
CA TYR A 67 2.40 3.95 -16.41
C TYR A 67 3.63 4.15 -17.29
N LYS A 68 4.17 3.06 -17.84
CA LYS A 68 5.26 3.11 -18.84
C LYS A 68 4.78 3.46 -20.24
N HIS A 69 3.49 3.31 -20.50
CA HIS A 69 2.91 3.51 -21.83
C HIS A 69 2.56 5.00 -22.03
N PRO A 70 2.96 5.62 -23.16
CA PRO A 70 2.84 7.08 -23.36
C PRO A 70 1.39 7.58 -23.40
N SER A 71 0.42 6.74 -23.80
CA SER A 71 -0.99 7.12 -23.85
C SER A 71 -1.68 7.17 -22.47
N ARG A 72 -1.01 6.71 -21.40
CA ARG A 72 -1.60 6.69 -20.06
C ARG A 72 -0.97 7.77 -19.21
N ILE A 73 -1.83 8.60 -18.64
CA ILE A 73 -1.42 9.72 -17.80
C ILE A 73 -1.12 9.17 -16.39
N PRO A 74 0.08 9.44 -15.82
CA PRO A 74 0.38 9.07 -14.46
C PRO A 74 -0.55 9.78 -13.47
N GLY A 75 -0.64 9.29 -12.23
CA GLY A 75 -1.53 9.87 -11.23
C GLY A 75 -1.60 9.06 -9.95
N PHE A 76 -2.70 9.22 -9.23
CA PHE A 76 -3.00 8.46 -8.01
C PHE A 76 -4.37 7.82 -8.10
N ASN A 77 -4.52 6.63 -7.57
CA ASN A 77 -5.79 5.94 -7.46
C ASN A 77 -6.11 5.70 -5.99
N VAL A 78 -7.26 6.19 -5.53
CA VAL A 78 -7.78 5.97 -4.19
C VAL A 78 -8.77 4.81 -4.23
N ARG A 79 -8.46 3.74 -3.50
CA ARG A 79 -9.31 2.55 -3.33
C ARG A 79 -9.58 2.29 -1.86
N LEU A 80 -10.83 2.47 -1.44
CA LEU A 80 -11.30 2.07 -0.12
C LEU A 80 -12.30 0.91 -0.26
N GLY A 81 -12.14 -0.15 0.54
CA GLY A 81 -13.09 -1.28 0.61
C GLY A 81 -14.45 -0.82 1.16
N TRP A 82 -15.61 -1.41 0.82
CA TRP A 82 -15.93 -2.85 0.78
C TRP A 82 -16.93 -3.22 -0.34
N CYS A 83 -17.11 -4.53 -0.58
CA CYS A 83 -18.21 -5.08 -1.38
C CYS A 83 -18.93 -6.24 -0.66
N ASN A 84 -20.26 -6.15 -0.60
CA ASN A 84 -21.29 -7.16 -0.87
C ASN A 84 -22.54 -6.36 -1.30
N GLY A 85 -22.37 -5.47 -2.30
CA GLY A 85 -23.47 -4.63 -2.78
C GLY A 85 -23.21 -3.12 -2.96
N LYS A 86 -21.95 -2.64 -2.97
CA LYS A 86 -21.43 -1.27 -3.28
C LYS A 86 -21.16 -0.38 -2.04
N PRO A 87 -20.42 0.75 -2.17
CA PRO A 87 -19.41 1.08 -3.17
C PRO A 87 -17.99 0.86 -2.65
N SER A 88 -17.17 0.16 -3.44
CA SER A 88 -15.74 0.40 -3.43
C SER A 88 -15.53 1.82 -3.94
N VAL A 89 -15.11 2.73 -3.06
CA VAL A 89 -14.71 4.05 -3.53
C VAL A 89 -13.44 3.84 -4.35
N ASN A 90 -13.55 4.06 -5.66
CA ASN A 90 -12.45 4.05 -6.60
C ASN A 90 -12.46 5.39 -7.31
N ALA A 91 -11.45 6.21 -7.06
CA ALA A 91 -11.30 7.51 -7.68
C ALA A 91 -9.87 7.67 -8.18
N GLU A 92 -9.73 8.22 -9.38
CA GLU A 92 -8.44 8.49 -10.01
C GLU A 92 -8.18 10.00 -10.00
N PHE A 93 -6.94 10.37 -9.70
CA PHE A 93 -6.44 11.72 -9.62
C PHE A 93 -5.25 11.82 -10.57
N SER A 94 -5.54 12.13 -11.84
CA SER A 94 -4.53 12.16 -12.90
C SER A 94 -3.65 13.41 -12.78
N LEU A 95 -2.39 13.33 -13.18
CA LEU A 95 -1.51 14.51 -13.23
C LEU A 95 -1.92 15.53 -14.30
N LYS A 96 -2.86 15.20 -15.19
CA LYS A 96 -3.39 16.15 -16.18
C LYS A 96 -4.44 17.06 -15.56
N ASP A 97 -5.20 16.56 -14.57
CA ASP A 97 -6.27 17.31 -13.92
C ASP A 97 -5.76 18.20 -12.77
N TYR A 98 -4.53 17.95 -12.31
CA TYR A 98 -3.90 18.67 -11.22
C TYR A 98 -2.50 19.08 -11.66
N ASP A 99 -2.22 20.39 -11.69
CA ASP A 99 -1.01 21.01 -12.27
C ASP A 99 0.32 20.44 -11.75
N SER A 100 0.31 19.67 -10.65
CA SER A 100 1.49 18.99 -10.13
C SER A 100 1.18 17.67 -9.42
N ARG A 101 2.20 16.81 -9.34
CA ARG A 101 2.18 15.55 -8.55
C ARG A 101 1.80 15.78 -7.08
N GLY A 102 2.30 16.86 -6.48
CA GLY A 102 1.98 17.22 -5.10
C GLY A 102 0.50 17.55 -4.89
N GLN A 103 -0.10 18.32 -5.81
CA GLN A 103 -1.52 18.65 -5.75
C GLN A 103 -2.41 17.42 -5.99
N ALA A 104 -2.09 16.59 -6.99
CA ALA A 104 -2.83 15.36 -7.25
C ALA A 104 -2.84 14.43 -6.02
N LEU A 105 -1.68 14.26 -5.37
CA LEU A 105 -1.55 13.46 -4.16
C LEU A 105 -2.33 14.05 -3.00
N LEU A 106 -2.22 15.37 -2.76
CA LEU A 106 -2.96 16.05 -1.70
C LEU A 106 -4.48 15.86 -1.88
N LYS A 107 -4.98 16.01 -3.10
CA LYS A 107 -6.40 15.81 -3.42
C LYS A 107 -6.82 14.35 -3.22
N ALA A 108 -5.98 13.39 -3.60
CA ALA A 108 -6.20 11.97 -3.33
C ALA A 108 -6.28 11.68 -1.82
N ILE A 109 -5.39 12.26 -1.01
CA ILE A 109 -5.39 12.13 0.46
C ILE A 109 -6.67 12.71 1.05
N LEU A 110 -7.00 13.95 0.72
CA LEU A 110 -8.21 14.61 1.24
C LEU A 110 -9.48 13.83 0.86
N PHE A 111 -9.54 13.33 -0.37
CA PHE A 111 -10.65 12.51 -0.81
C PHE A 111 -10.72 11.18 -0.04
N ARG A 112 -9.59 10.49 0.12
CA ARG A 112 -9.50 9.25 0.92
C ARG A 112 -10.03 9.49 2.33
N ASP A 113 -9.52 10.51 3.01
CA ASP A 113 -9.83 10.76 4.42
C ASP A 113 -11.30 11.15 4.61
N LYS A 114 -11.85 11.95 3.69
CA LYS A 114 -13.28 12.28 3.67
C LYS A 114 -14.15 11.02 3.51
N GLN A 115 -13.78 10.13 2.60
CA GLN A 115 -14.53 8.90 2.35
C GLN A 115 -14.38 7.90 3.50
N LEU A 116 -13.19 7.82 4.10
CA LEU A 116 -12.93 7.01 5.28
C LEU A 116 -13.74 7.49 6.47
N ALA A 117 -13.78 8.80 6.73
CA ALA A 117 -14.59 9.39 7.80
C ALA A 117 -16.09 9.09 7.59
N LYS A 118 -16.57 9.15 6.35
CA LYS A 118 -17.95 8.76 6.01
C LYS A 118 -18.21 7.28 6.32
N LEU A 119 -17.31 6.39 5.93
CA LEU A 119 -17.42 4.96 6.21
C LEU A 119 -17.42 4.66 7.71
N ILE A 120 -16.52 5.28 8.48
CA ILE A 120 -16.46 5.16 9.94
C ILE A 120 -17.77 5.63 10.58
N LYS A 121 -18.33 6.77 10.13
CA LYS A 121 -19.61 7.28 10.62
C LYS A 121 -20.77 6.32 10.33
N GLU A 122 -20.72 5.59 9.22
CA GLU A 122 -21.69 4.53 8.87
C GLU A 122 -21.44 3.21 9.63
N GLY A 123 -20.45 3.15 10.54
CA GLY A 123 -20.06 1.94 11.26
C GLY A 123 -19.37 0.89 10.37
N LYS A 124 -18.97 1.27 9.16
CA LYS A 124 -18.33 0.39 8.18
C LYS A 124 -16.84 0.61 8.20
N TRP A 125 -16.10 -0.31 8.81
CA TRP A 125 -14.65 -0.30 8.68
C TRP A 125 -14.23 -0.85 7.31
N PRO A 126 -13.28 -0.20 6.62
CA PRO A 126 -12.73 -0.75 5.38
C PRO A 126 -11.94 -2.01 5.71
N VAL A 127 -12.58 -3.18 5.58
CA VAL A 127 -11.89 -4.46 5.72
C VAL A 127 -11.16 -4.75 4.42
N GLU A 128 -9.85 -4.96 4.51
CA GLU A 128 -9.08 -5.48 3.38
C GLU A 128 -9.61 -6.88 3.05
N LYS A 129 -10.21 -7.04 1.85
CA LYS A 129 -10.78 -8.32 1.42
C LYS A 129 -9.68 -9.37 1.30
N SER A 130 -9.51 -10.17 2.33
CA SER A 130 -8.88 -11.48 2.19
C SER A 130 -9.92 -12.43 1.61
N ARG A 131 -9.63 -13.03 0.46
CA ARG A 131 -10.47 -14.12 -0.06
C ARG A 131 -10.50 -15.22 0.98
N THR A 132 -11.67 -15.69 1.37
CA THR A 132 -11.83 -16.80 2.34
C THR A 132 -11.90 -18.15 1.64
N LYS A 133 -12.30 -18.16 0.36
CA LYS A 133 -12.43 -19.37 -0.46
C LYS A 133 -11.45 -19.32 -1.65
N PRO A 134 -10.87 -20.47 -2.04
CA PRO A 134 -10.15 -20.60 -3.30
C PRO A 134 -11.02 -20.17 -4.49
N LEU A 135 -10.37 -19.75 -5.59
CA LEU A 135 -11.08 -19.50 -6.83
C LEU A 135 -11.69 -20.80 -7.38
N LYS A 136 -12.83 -20.71 -8.07
CA LYS A 136 -13.50 -21.89 -8.69
C LYS A 136 -12.59 -22.67 -9.65
N ASN A 137 -11.66 -21.99 -10.32
CA ASN A 137 -10.69 -22.60 -11.23
C ASN A 137 -9.40 -23.09 -10.53
N ASN A 138 -9.26 -22.86 -9.23
CA ASN A 138 -8.10 -23.30 -8.47
C ASN A 138 -8.27 -24.76 -8.05
N LYS A 139 -7.61 -25.66 -8.78
CA LYS A 139 -7.66 -27.11 -8.51
C LYS A 139 -6.91 -27.54 -7.26
N SER A 140 -6.18 -26.65 -6.59
CA SER A 140 -5.41 -26.99 -5.39
C SER A 140 -6.28 -27.19 -4.14
N GLY A 141 -7.48 -26.61 -4.10
CA GLY A 141 -8.31 -26.54 -2.88
C GLY A 141 -7.75 -25.60 -1.80
N VAL A 142 -6.53 -25.07 -1.95
CA VAL A 142 -5.84 -24.27 -0.94
C VAL A 142 -5.78 -22.80 -1.36
N LEU A 143 -6.16 -21.91 -0.44
CA LEU A 143 -6.24 -20.47 -0.71
C LEU A 143 -4.84 -19.86 -0.94
N GLY A 144 -4.63 -19.32 -2.14
CA GLY A 144 -3.38 -18.66 -2.51
C GLY A 144 -2.31 -19.64 -2.97
N VAL A 145 -2.63 -20.93 -3.10
CA VAL A 145 -1.78 -21.92 -3.78
C VAL A 145 -2.44 -22.28 -5.09
N SER A 146 -1.73 -22.20 -6.21
CA SER A 146 -2.27 -22.55 -7.53
C SER A 146 -1.24 -23.29 -8.38
N ARG A 147 -1.74 -24.19 -9.23
CA ARG A 147 -0.93 -24.88 -10.24
C ARG A 147 -1.02 -24.15 -11.57
N THR A 148 0.11 -23.76 -12.14
CA THR A 148 0.16 -22.97 -13.37
C THR A 148 1.10 -23.62 -14.39
N PRO A 149 0.69 -23.77 -15.66
CA PRO A 149 1.61 -24.17 -16.71
C PRO A 149 2.55 -23.02 -17.04
N GLN A 150 3.84 -23.32 -17.15
CA GLN A 150 4.87 -22.40 -17.60
C GLN A 150 5.58 -23.01 -18.81
N TRP A 151 5.92 -22.18 -19.79
CA TRP A 151 6.68 -22.61 -20.95
C TRP A 151 8.18 -22.45 -20.65
N SER A 152 8.99 -23.46 -20.99
CA SER A 152 10.45 -23.34 -20.88
C SER A 152 10.93 -22.20 -21.76
N ARG A 153 11.85 -21.37 -21.24
CA ARG A 153 12.51 -20.30 -22.00
C ARG A 153 13.57 -20.85 -22.95
N ASN A 154 14.13 -22.03 -22.66
CA ASN A 154 15.23 -22.64 -23.38
C ASN A 154 14.75 -23.98 -23.98
N GLY A 155 14.63 -24.05 -25.32
CA GLY A 155 14.37 -25.29 -26.06
C GLY A 155 12.93 -25.44 -26.60
N PRO A 156 12.63 -26.55 -27.31
CA PRO A 156 11.30 -26.82 -27.84
C PRO A 156 10.31 -26.78 -26.68
N SER A 157 9.27 -25.96 -26.82
CA SER A 157 8.34 -25.49 -25.78
C SER A 157 7.71 -26.64 -24.97
N LYS A 158 8.47 -27.27 -24.08
CA LYS A 158 7.94 -28.27 -23.14
C LYS A 158 7.18 -27.51 -22.07
N LYS A 159 5.90 -27.86 -21.94
CA LYS A 159 5.01 -27.35 -20.91
C LYS A 159 5.46 -27.93 -19.56
N ILE A 160 6.05 -27.10 -18.71
CA ILE A 160 6.37 -27.45 -17.33
C ILE A 160 5.25 -26.98 -16.41
N PHE A 161 4.98 -27.73 -15.36
CA PHE A 161 4.02 -27.32 -14.34
C PHE A 161 4.76 -26.79 -13.11
N VAL A 162 4.19 -25.74 -12.53
CA VAL A 162 4.74 -25.07 -11.36
C VAL A 162 3.61 -24.88 -10.34
N TRP A 163 3.90 -25.23 -9.10
CA TRP A 163 3.09 -24.84 -7.96
C TRP A 163 3.53 -23.48 -7.46
N GLN A 164 2.58 -22.57 -7.29
CA GLN A 164 2.86 -21.20 -6.86
C GLN A 164 2.06 -20.89 -5.60
N ALA A 165 2.75 -20.40 -4.57
CA ALA A 165 2.14 -19.81 -3.39
C ALA A 165 2.19 -18.28 -3.52
N CYS A 166 1.06 -17.60 -3.30
CA CYS A 166 0.88 -16.16 -3.44
C CYS A 166 0.26 -15.55 -2.18
N TRP A 167 0.75 -14.38 -1.78
CA TRP A 167 0.22 -13.59 -0.66
C TRP A 167 0.45 -12.10 -0.87
N ARG A 168 -0.16 -11.27 0.00
CA ARG A 168 0.19 -9.85 0.12
C ARG A 168 1.16 -9.70 1.27
N ASP A 169 2.26 -9.00 1.04
CA ASP A 169 3.17 -8.57 2.09
C ASP A 169 2.48 -7.49 2.93
N SER A 170 2.41 -7.65 4.26
CA SER A 170 1.72 -6.69 5.13
C SER A 170 2.41 -5.34 5.18
N VAL A 171 3.74 -5.30 5.00
CA VAL A 171 4.52 -4.06 5.09
C VAL A 171 4.38 -3.26 3.81
N THR A 172 4.59 -3.90 2.66
CA THR A 172 4.58 -3.21 1.37
C THR A 172 3.23 -3.23 0.65
N ASN A 173 2.28 -4.03 1.13
CA ASN A 173 1.02 -4.38 0.45
C ASN A 173 1.20 -4.86 -1.01
N LYS A 174 2.38 -5.33 -1.37
CA LYS A 174 2.66 -5.88 -2.70
C LYS A 174 2.29 -7.36 -2.75
N ALA A 175 1.83 -7.80 -3.91
CA ALA A 175 1.64 -9.22 -4.18
C ALA A 175 3.02 -9.89 -4.30
N VAL A 176 3.28 -10.85 -3.44
CA VAL A 176 4.50 -11.66 -3.43
C VAL A 176 4.13 -13.10 -3.78
N SER A 177 5.03 -13.79 -4.46
CA SER A 177 4.83 -15.20 -4.78
C SER A 177 6.11 -15.99 -4.82
N VAL A 178 6.05 -17.26 -4.42
CA VAL A 178 7.13 -18.24 -4.52
C VAL A 178 6.66 -19.41 -5.37
N LYS A 179 7.58 -19.96 -6.17
CA LYS A 179 7.30 -20.99 -7.18
C LYS A 179 8.12 -22.25 -6.93
N PHE A 180 7.49 -23.40 -7.07
CA PHE A 180 8.08 -24.73 -6.90
C PHE A 180 7.81 -25.54 -8.17
N SER A 181 8.87 -25.94 -8.87
CA SER A 181 8.76 -26.68 -10.15
C SER A 181 8.51 -28.16 -9.91
N GLU A 182 7.51 -28.73 -10.59
CA GLU A 182 7.26 -30.18 -10.54
C GLU A 182 8.41 -30.99 -11.13
N ASN A 183 9.17 -30.43 -12.08
CA ASN A 183 10.33 -31.12 -12.66
C ASN A 183 11.48 -31.28 -11.67
N LYS A 184 11.60 -30.39 -10.69
CA LYS A 184 12.67 -30.42 -9.68
C LYS A 184 12.30 -31.27 -8.47
N TRP A 185 11.06 -31.17 -8.01
CA TRP A 185 10.65 -31.74 -6.71
C TRP A 185 9.65 -32.89 -6.84
N GLY A 186 9.10 -33.13 -8.02
CA GLY A 186 7.90 -33.97 -8.19
C GLY A 186 6.61 -33.19 -7.89
N LYS A 187 5.48 -33.74 -8.34
CA LYS A 187 4.16 -33.07 -8.23
C LYS A 187 3.72 -32.88 -6.78
N GLU A 188 3.83 -33.92 -5.97
CA GLU A 188 3.35 -33.96 -4.58
C GLU A 188 4.23 -33.09 -3.69
N THR A 189 5.55 -33.33 -3.69
CA THR A 189 6.50 -32.52 -2.92
C THR A 189 6.43 -31.03 -3.28
N ALA A 190 6.32 -30.67 -4.56
CA ALA A 190 6.19 -29.27 -4.96
C ALA A 190 4.89 -28.62 -4.45
N PHE A 191 3.80 -29.40 -4.37
CA PHE A 191 2.54 -28.95 -3.78
C PHE A 191 2.69 -28.73 -2.27
N ASP A 192 3.27 -29.69 -1.55
CA ASP A 192 3.47 -29.61 -0.10
C ASP A 192 4.34 -28.42 0.27
N MET A 193 5.44 -28.20 -0.47
CA MET A 193 6.28 -27.02 -0.29
C MET A 193 5.52 -25.70 -0.50
N ALA A 194 4.62 -25.65 -1.50
CA ALA A 194 3.80 -24.47 -1.73
C ALA A 194 2.80 -24.22 -0.59
N CYS A 195 2.19 -25.28 -0.06
CA CYS A 195 1.28 -25.22 1.10
C CYS A 195 2.02 -24.76 2.36
N ALA A 196 3.16 -25.39 2.68
CA ALA A 196 3.98 -25.03 3.84
C ALA A 196 4.47 -23.58 3.76
N CYS A 197 4.91 -23.14 2.58
CA CYS A 197 5.32 -21.75 2.35
C CYS A 197 4.16 -20.76 2.58
N ARG A 198 2.96 -21.11 2.10
CA ARG A 198 1.76 -20.29 2.28
C ARG A 198 1.37 -20.18 3.76
N GLU A 199 1.39 -21.28 4.47
CA GLU A 199 1.04 -21.37 5.90
C GLU A 199 2.02 -20.59 6.77
N ALA A 200 3.33 -20.82 6.59
CA ALA A 200 4.37 -20.11 7.34
C ALA A 200 4.21 -18.59 7.23
N LYS A 201 3.89 -18.08 6.02
CA LYS A 201 3.64 -16.65 5.83
C LYS A 201 2.32 -16.20 6.43
N GLN A 202 1.24 -16.99 6.36
CA GLN A 202 -0.01 -16.63 7.04
C GLN A 202 0.15 -16.50 8.56
N ASN A 203 0.90 -17.40 9.19
CA ASN A 203 1.07 -17.42 10.64
C ASN A 203 1.88 -16.22 11.15
N ILE A 204 2.91 -15.78 10.41
CA ILE A 204 3.62 -14.53 10.71
C ILE A 204 2.66 -13.34 10.78
N TYR A 205 1.67 -13.27 9.88
CA TYR A 205 0.72 -12.14 9.87
C TYR A 205 -0.40 -12.25 10.91
N LYS A 206 -0.73 -13.45 11.40
CA LYS A 206 -1.70 -13.62 12.49
C LYS A 206 -1.13 -13.17 13.84
N GLY A 207 0.17 -13.34 14.06
CA GLY A 207 0.84 -12.93 15.30
C GLY A 207 1.14 -11.43 15.42
N ILE A 208 0.90 -10.64 14.37
CA ILE A 208 1.14 -9.19 14.33
C ILE A 208 -0.16 -8.39 14.56
N ARG A 209 -1.32 -9.06 14.69
CA ARG A 209 -2.62 -8.41 14.88
C ARG A 209 -3.00 -8.26 16.34
#